data_AF-A0A3D4JV36-F1
#
_entry.id   AF-A0A3D4JV36-F1
#
_cell.length_a   1.000
_cell.length_b   1.000
_cell.length_c   1.000
_cell.angle_alpha   90.00
_cell.angle_beta   90.00
_cell.angle_gamma   90.00
#
_symmetry.space_group_name_H-M   'P 1'
#
loop_
_entity.id
_entity.type
_entity.pdbx_description
1 polymer ?
#
loop_
_entity_poly.entity_id
_entity_poly.type
_entity_poly.pdbx_seq_one_letter_code
_entity_poly.pdbx_strand_id
1 'polypeptide(L)' 'MSLEDQSVHIEEEEVNFKANEAIYMEISQKYSEKEVDIMARKTGFKPIKQISDTKGWFVDAIWKV' A
#
# COMPACT_ATOMS: atom_id res chain seq x y z
N MET A 1 15.92 4.95 -10.92
CA MET A 1 15.90 4.09 -12.12
C MET A 1 17.31 3.92 -12.60
N SER A 2 17.69 2.71 -13.04
CA SER A 2 19.03 2.49 -13.62
C SER A 2 19.19 3.31 -14.91
N LEU A 3 20.36 3.88 -15.13
CA LEU A 3 20.67 4.65 -16.34
C LEU A 3 21.21 3.80 -17.49
N GLU A 4 21.39 2.50 -17.25
CA GLU A 4 21.94 1.53 -18.20
C GLU A 4 21.21 0.18 -18.06
N ASP A 5 21.35 -0.67 -19.07
CA ASP A 5 20.82 -2.04 -19.04
C ASP A 5 21.52 -2.86 -17.93
N GLN A 6 20.77 -3.70 -17.23
CA GLN A 6 21.26 -4.52 -16.11
C GLN A 6 21.02 -6.00 -16.40
N SER A 7 22.01 -6.83 -16.10
CA SER A 7 21.88 -8.29 -16.01
C SER A 7 22.11 -8.71 -14.56
N VAL A 8 21.08 -9.28 -13.93
CA VAL A 8 21.07 -9.68 -12.52
C VAL A 8 21.04 -11.19 -12.45
N HIS A 9 22.06 -11.78 -11.81
CA HIS A 9 22.13 -13.24 -11.61
C HIS A 9 21.58 -13.62 -10.24
N ILE A 10 20.64 -14.57 -10.22
CA ILE A 10 20.04 -15.15 -9.02
C ILE A 10 20.22 -16.67 -9.13
N GLU A 11 21.26 -17.19 -8.51
CA GLU A 11 21.69 -18.60 -8.66
C GLU A 11 21.93 -18.95 -10.14
N GLU A 12 21.13 -19.85 -10.71
CA GLU A 12 21.21 -20.29 -12.11
C GLU A 12 20.37 -19.42 -13.06
N GLU A 13 19.59 -18.48 -12.52
CA GLU A 13 18.70 -17.60 -13.29
C GLU A 13 19.36 -16.25 -13.59
N GLU A 14 19.16 -15.75 -14.82
CA GLU A 14 19.59 -14.42 -15.24
C GLU A 14 18.36 -13.58 -15.59
N VAL A 15 18.19 -12.45 -14.90
CA VAL A 15 17.10 -11.49 -15.13
C VAL A 15 17.68 -10.22 -15.72
N ASN A 16 17.18 -9.86 -16.92
CA ASN A 16 17.63 -8.69 -17.65
C ASN A 16 16.62 -7.55 -17.53
N PHE A 17 17.11 -6.34 -17.22
CA PHE A 17 16.33 -5.11 -17.16
C PHE A 17 16.91 -4.07 -18.11
N LYS A 18 16.07 -3.37 -18.85
CA LYS A 18 16.51 -2.23 -19.68
C LYS A 18 16.82 -1.02 -18.82
N ALA A 19 17.64 -0.10 -19.35
CA ALA A 19 17.79 1.23 -18.79
C ALA A 19 16.40 1.87 -18.53
N ASN A 20 16.20 2.35 -17.30
CA ASN A 20 14.94 2.90 -16.81
C ASN A 20 13.73 1.96 -16.77
N GLU A 21 13.92 0.65 -16.87
CA GLU A 21 12.85 -0.31 -16.63
C GLU A 21 12.37 -0.21 -15.18
N ALA A 22 11.06 0.01 -15.00
CA ALA A 22 10.45 0.11 -13.68
C ALA A 22 10.10 -1.28 -13.16
N ILE A 23 10.49 -1.57 -11.92
CA ILE A 23 10.04 -2.76 -11.22
C ILE A 23 8.90 -2.35 -10.29
N TYR A 24 7.73 -2.97 -10.46
CA TYR A 24 6.66 -2.81 -9.50
C TYR A 24 7.05 -3.51 -8.19
N MET A 25 7.06 -2.78 -7.09
CA MET A 25 7.44 -3.32 -5.78
C MET A 25 6.27 -3.29 -4.81
N GLU A 26 5.76 -2.10 -4.50
CA GLU A 26 4.69 -1.92 -3.51
C GLU A 26 3.85 -0.68 -3.82
N ILE A 27 2.66 -0.64 -3.21
CA ILE A 27 1.86 0.58 -3.09
C ILE A 27 1.58 0.87 -1.61
N SER A 28 1.79 2.12 -1.19
CA SER A 28 1.35 2.61 0.11
C SER A 28 0.03 3.37 -0.07
N GLN A 29 -1.07 2.61 -0.20
CA GLN A 29 -2.39 3.21 -0.42
C GLN A 29 -2.81 4.05 0.79
N LYS A 30 -3.21 5.30 0.53
CA LYS A 30 -3.76 6.20 1.53
C LYS A 30 -5.27 6.13 1.50
N TYR A 31 -5.89 6.20 2.68
CA TYR A 31 -7.33 6.17 2.85
C TYR A 31 -7.79 7.42 3.59
N SER A 32 -8.90 7.99 3.15
CA SER A 32 -9.67 8.96 3.91
C SER A 32 -10.51 8.27 4.98
N GLU A 33 -10.90 9.02 6.02
CA GLU A 33 -11.80 8.54 7.08
C GLU A 33 -13.11 7.97 6.51
N LYS A 34 -13.64 8.59 5.44
CA LYS A 34 -14.84 8.11 4.74
C LYS A 34 -14.62 6.75 4.08
N GLU A 35 -13.47 6.52 3.47
CA GLU A 35 -13.14 5.25 2.84
C GLU A 35 -12.98 4.13 3.87
N VAL A 36 -12.40 4.43 5.04
CA VAL A 36 -12.32 3.50 6.17
C VAL A 36 -13.71 3.04 6.61
N ASP A 37 -14.66 3.96 6.77
CA ASP A 37 -16.05 3.64 7.12
C ASP A 37 -16.79 2.85 6.04
N ILE A 38 -16.55 3.18 4.77
CA ILE A 38 -17.11 2.44 3.64
C ILE A 38 -16.57 1.00 3.65
N MET A 39 -15.27 0.83 3.92
CA MET A 39 -14.63 -0.48 3.99
C MET A 39 -15.28 -1.34 5.06
N ALA A 40 -15.46 -0.81 6.28
CA ALA A 40 -16.15 -1.49 7.38
C ALA A 40 -17.52 -2.03 6.96
N ARG A 41 -18.35 -1.15 6.38
CA ARG A 41 -19.73 -1.49 5.97
C ARG A 41 -19.75 -2.53 4.85
N LYS A 42 -18.84 -2.41 3.88
CA LYS A 42 -18.74 -3.35 2.75
C LYS A 42 -18.32 -4.75 3.20
N THR A 43 -17.53 -4.84 4.26
CA THR A 43 -17.06 -6.13 4.81
C THR A 43 -17.96 -6.66 5.93
N GLY A 44 -19.11 -6.03 6.18
CA GLY A 44 -20.13 -6.51 7.12
C GLY A 44 -19.95 -6.02 8.56
N PHE A 45 -18.97 -5.18 8.84
CA PHE A 45 -18.77 -4.59 10.16
C PHE A 45 -19.52 -3.27 10.32
N LYS A 46 -19.85 -2.94 11.56
CA LYS A 46 -20.39 -1.62 11.93
C LYS A 46 -19.24 -0.70 12.39
N PRO A 47 -18.99 0.44 11.71
CA PRO A 47 -18.02 1.43 12.21
C PRO A 47 -18.55 2.08 13.49
N ILE A 48 -17.71 2.14 14.53
CA ILE A 48 -18.07 2.68 15.85
C ILE A 48 -17.36 4.00 16.11
N LYS A 49 -16.05 4.06 15.87
CA LYS A 49 -15.22 5.24 16.15
C LYS A 49 -13.95 5.22 15.30
N GLN A 50 -13.48 6.40 14.93
CA GLN A 50 -12.14 6.64 14.39
C GLN A 50 -11.39 7.56 15.36
N ILE A 51 -10.13 7.26 15.63
CA ILE A 51 -9.27 8.01 16.56
C ILE A 51 -8.04 8.46 15.78
N SER A 52 -7.91 9.77 15.58
CA SER A 52 -6.78 10.33 14.84
C SER A 52 -5.67 10.79 15.77
N ASP A 53 -4.43 10.80 15.29
CA ASP A 53 -3.34 11.49 15.96
C ASP A 53 -3.57 13.02 16.00
N THR A 54 -2.75 13.75 16.75
CA THR A 54 -2.94 15.20 16.93
C THR A 54 -2.83 16.00 15.63
N LYS A 55 -2.22 15.42 14.59
CA LYS A 55 -2.06 16.04 13.27
C LYS A 55 -3.07 15.54 12.23
N GLY A 56 -3.88 14.53 12.54
CA GLY A 56 -4.85 13.95 11.61
C GLY A 56 -4.22 13.18 10.43
N TRP A 57 -3.02 12.63 10.61
CA TRP A 57 -2.29 11.87 9.59
C TRP A 57 -2.51 10.37 9.68
N PHE A 58 -2.81 9.88 10.89
CA PHE A 58 -3.08 8.46 11.14
C PHE A 58 -4.38 8.30 11.89
N VAL A 59 -5.08 7.21 11.60
CA VAL A 59 -6.38 6.88 12.19
C VAL A 59 -6.37 5.42 12.66
N ASP A 60 -6.73 5.22 13.92
CA ASP A 60 -7.14 3.92 14.45
C ASP A 60 -8.67 3.79 14.38
N ALA A 61 -9.17 2.78 13.65
CA ALA A 61 -10.60 2.56 13.44
C ALA A 61 -11.14 1.38 14.27
N ILE A 62 -12.20 1.63 15.04
CA ILE A 62 -12.87 0.65 15.88
C ILE A 62 -14.16 0.21 15.19
N TRP A 63 -14.22 -1.08 14.84
CA TRP A 63 -15.38 -1.70 14.20
C TRP A 63 -15.97 -2.81 15.08
N LYS A 64 -17.26 -3.09 14.91
CA LYS A 64 -18.00 -4.12 15.64
C LYS A 64 -18.56 -5.19 14.70
N VAL A 65 -18.46 -6.45 15.11
CA VAL A 65 -19.16 -7.62 14.53
C VAL A 65 -20.61 -7.71 15.01
#